data_AF-A0A9D4VDC9-F1
#
_entry.id   AF-A0A9D4VDC9-F1
#
_cell.length_a   1.000
_cell.length_b   1.000
_cell.length_c   1.000
_cell.angle_alpha   90.00
_cell.angle_beta   90.00
_cell.angle_gamma   90.00
#
_symmetry.space_group_name_H-M   'P 1'
#
loop_
_entity.id
_entity.type
_entity.pdbx_description
1 polymer ?
#
loop_
_entity_poly.entity_id
_entity_poly.type
_entity_poly.pdbx_seq_one_letter_code
_entity_poly.pdbx_strand_id
1 'polypeptide(L)'
;MGGCCSAEANASAATSDDGEAGIKLSKMRKKERKRQLMEALAAEAKTNELLARIPGRMCRNGASSSVCIFTQQGRKGTNQDAMVAWQDYMSRSDTVFCGVFDGHGPYGHLVARRVRDSLPSKLASIWKTKMRGDNVLQEAGAAAELDLNLKWANSPEAATLKEAGTDEKSSDNNSLKGQEQFDDGVGMMYEKWRESFLEAFEAMDTDLHRHPSIDCFCSGTTAVTLLKQGEELVIGNVGDSRAVLATLSADDHHTLHAVQLTVDLKPNLPKEAERILKCKGRVFALEDEPEVARVWLPYDDAPGLAMARAFGDFCLKDFGLISMPEVTRRKLTPNDQFVVLATDGVWDVLSNKEVVDVVHGAPTRATAARALVEAAVRAWRLKYPNSKVDDCAVVCLYLHPSNAKPERGVPRCEPGSTEGAHVEGGQCEHSPEREEYKDGTMEDASFGRSNTLRAVNGGVLLSDPNEQKQTMELQVQTRAPTAAEGSHSVRSIGDCLSTADDDEWSALEGVVRVNSLLNLPRFLKGDKRASPSKTAN
;
A
#
# COMPACT_ATOMS: atom_id res chain seq x y z
N MET A 1 -62.75 -49.73 -6.84
CA MET A 1 -61.27 -49.84 -6.80
C MET A 1 -60.78 -48.49 -6.26
N GLY A 2 -60.46 -48.27 -4.98
CA GLY A 2 -59.64 -49.05 -4.04
C GLY A 2 -58.20 -48.49 -4.11
N GLY A 3 -57.54 -47.98 -3.06
CA GLY A 3 -57.85 -47.85 -1.64
C GLY A 3 -56.72 -47.07 -0.93
N CYS A 4 -57.01 -46.59 0.28
CA CYS A 4 -56.05 -46.01 1.24
C CYS A 4 -55.06 -47.06 1.75
N CYS A 5 -53.85 -46.61 2.15
CA CYS A 5 -53.07 -47.22 3.24
C CYS A 5 -52.22 -46.14 3.93
N SER A 6 -52.61 -45.80 5.15
CA SER A 6 -51.81 -45.10 6.15
C SER A 6 -50.79 -46.07 6.74
N ALA A 7 -49.57 -45.60 7.00
CA ALA A 7 -48.62 -46.28 7.88
C ALA A 7 -48.21 -45.33 9.00
N GLU A 8 -48.75 -45.59 10.19
CA GLU A 8 -48.25 -45.06 11.45
C GLU A 8 -46.89 -45.71 11.75
N ALA A 9 -45.89 -44.90 12.07
CA ALA A 9 -44.68 -45.37 12.75
C ALA A 9 -44.55 -44.58 14.06
N ASN A 10 -44.69 -45.33 15.14
CA ASN A 10 -44.60 -44.91 16.54
C ASN A 10 -43.38 -44.04 16.83
N ALA A 11 -43.62 -42.81 17.29
CA ALA A 11 -42.66 -42.05 18.08
C ALA A 11 -42.57 -42.68 19.48
N SER A 12 -41.60 -43.58 19.67
CA SER A 12 -41.17 -43.98 21.00
C SER A 12 -40.27 -42.88 21.57
N ALA A 13 -40.65 -42.37 22.74
CA ALA A 13 -39.85 -41.45 23.52
C ALA A 13 -38.56 -42.14 23.96
N ALA A 14 -37.44 -41.81 23.32
CA ALA A 14 -36.09 -42.13 23.76
C ALA A 14 -35.41 -40.83 24.24
N THR A 15 -35.31 -40.72 25.57
CA THR A 15 -34.21 -40.13 26.36
C THR A 15 -33.54 -38.85 25.85
N SER A 16 -33.76 -37.78 26.61
CA SER A 16 -33.19 -36.44 26.53
C SER A 16 -31.71 -36.33 26.98
N ASP A 17 -30.83 -37.25 26.60
CA ASP A 17 -29.42 -37.25 27.05
C ASP A 17 -28.41 -36.86 25.94
N ASP A 18 -28.76 -37.03 24.66
CA ASP A 18 -27.86 -36.70 23.53
C ASP A 18 -27.71 -35.19 23.26
N GLY A 19 -28.68 -34.39 23.70
CA GLY A 19 -28.65 -32.93 23.55
C GLY A 19 -27.63 -32.24 24.47
N GLU A 20 -27.44 -32.76 25.68
CA GLU A 20 -26.55 -32.13 26.67
C GLU A 20 -25.08 -32.42 26.38
N ALA A 21 -24.75 -33.64 25.92
CA ALA A 21 -23.42 -34.01 25.46
C ALA A 21 -22.99 -33.20 24.22
N GLY A 22 -23.88 -33.03 23.23
CA GLY A 22 -23.62 -32.19 22.05
C GLY A 22 -23.38 -30.71 22.40
N ILE A 23 -24.14 -30.18 23.37
CA ILE A 23 -23.94 -28.82 23.89
C ILE A 23 -22.60 -28.71 24.62
N LYS A 24 -22.22 -29.68 25.46
CA LYS A 24 -20.92 -29.71 26.17
C LYS A 24 -19.73 -29.78 25.19
N LEU A 25 -19.79 -30.66 24.19
CA LEU A 25 -18.79 -30.78 23.12
C LEU A 25 -18.64 -29.48 22.32
N SER A 26 -19.75 -28.81 21.97
CA SER A 26 -19.72 -27.53 21.27
C SER A 26 -19.11 -26.40 22.12
N LYS A 27 -19.40 -26.36 23.43
CA LYS A 27 -18.82 -25.40 24.38
C LYS A 27 -17.32 -25.65 24.57
N MET A 28 -16.89 -26.91 24.68
CA MET A 28 -15.47 -27.28 24.74
C MET A 28 -14.72 -26.86 23.48
N ARG A 29 -15.26 -27.14 22.28
CA ARG A 29 -14.67 -26.70 21.01
C ARG A 29 -14.55 -25.18 20.89
N LYS A 30 -15.57 -24.43 21.34
CA LYS A 30 -15.52 -22.96 21.39
C LYS A 30 -14.44 -22.45 22.35
N LYS A 31 -14.32 -23.08 23.53
CA LYS A 31 -13.29 -22.73 24.53
C LYS A 31 -11.87 -22.97 23.99
N GLU A 32 -11.66 -24.11 23.32
CA GLU A 32 -10.38 -24.47 22.73
C GLU A 32 -9.99 -23.52 21.58
N ARG A 33 -10.92 -23.19 20.68
CA ARG A 33 -10.69 -22.17 19.63
C ARG A 33 -10.32 -20.82 20.21
N LYS A 34 -11.00 -20.39 21.28
CA LYS A 34 -10.68 -19.13 21.97
C LYS A 34 -9.27 -19.15 22.57
N ARG A 35 -8.84 -20.29 23.14
CA ARG A 35 -7.47 -20.46 23.68
C ARG A 35 -6.42 -20.34 22.57
N GLN A 36 -6.60 -21.07 21.47
CA GLN A 36 -5.69 -21.05 20.33
C GLN A 36 -5.58 -19.65 19.70
N LEU A 37 -6.70 -18.92 19.59
CA LEU A 37 -6.70 -17.53 19.14
C LEU A 37 -5.87 -16.63 20.06
N MET A 38 -6.06 -16.73 21.38
CA MET A 38 -5.30 -15.93 22.34
C MET A 38 -3.79 -16.24 22.31
N GLU A 39 -3.43 -17.52 22.15
CA GLU A 39 -2.03 -17.94 22.01
C GLU A 39 -1.40 -17.39 20.71
N ALA A 40 -2.13 -17.43 19.59
CA ALA A 40 -1.67 -16.87 18.32
C ALA A 40 -1.46 -15.35 18.41
N LEU A 41 -2.40 -14.62 19.00
CA LEU A 41 -2.30 -13.17 19.21
C LEU A 41 -1.13 -12.81 20.14
N ALA A 42 -0.89 -13.60 21.19
CA ALA A 42 0.26 -13.39 22.08
C ALA A 42 1.60 -13.65 21.36
N ALA A 43 1.68 -14.69 20.53
CA ALA A 43 2.86 -14.97 19.72
C ALA A 43 3.13 -13.86 18.69
N GLU A 44 2.08 -13.32 18.08
CA GLU A 44 2.15 -12.19 17.16
C GLU A 44 2.65 -10.92 17.88
N ALA A 45 2.09 -10.59 19.05
CA ALA A 45 2.52 -9.44 19.85
C ALA A 45 4.02 -9.53 20.20
N LYS A 46 4.49 -10.72 20.60
CA LYS A 46 5.90 -10.97 20.88
C LYS A 46 6.78 -10.81 19.63
N THR A 47 6.30 -11.29 18.48
CA THR A 47 7.00 -11.14 17.20
C THR A 47 7.12 -9.66 16.82
N ASN A 48 6.05 -8.88 16.97
CA ASN A 48 6.05 -7.45 16.68
C ASN A 48 6.99 -6.66 17.60
N GLU A 49 7.08 -7.04 18.87
CA GLU A 49 8.05 -6.46 19.81
C GLU A 49 9.50 -6.75 19.39
N LEU A 50 9.79 -7.96 18.91
CA LEU A 50 11.11 -8.32 18.39
C LEU A 50 11.43 -7.52 17.11
N LEU A 51 10.48 -7.44 16.18
CA LEU A 51 10.62 -6.66 14.94
C LEU A 51 10.85 -5.16 15.21
N ALA A 52 10.26 -4.61 16.28
CA ALA A 52 10.45 -3.21 16.65
C ALA A 52 11.86 -2.91 17.20
N ARG A 53 12.58 -3.94 17.68
CA ARG A 53 13.94 -3.81 18.22
C ARG A 53 15.04 -4.07 17.18
N ILE A 54 14.68 -4.45 15.95
CA ILE A 54 15.67 -4.72 14.90
C ILE A 54 16.35 -3.41 14.48
N PRO A 55 17.68 -3.30 14.63
CA PRO A 55 18.42 -2.13 14.14
C PRO A 55 18.22 -1.92 12.64
N GLY A 56 18.15 -0.65 12.21
CA GLY A 56 17.93 -0.29 10.80
C GLY A 56 16.49 -0.46 10.30
N ARG A 57 15.59 -1.08 11.08
CA ARG A 57 14.18 -1.24 10.73
C ARG A 57 13.33 -0.08 11.26
N MET A 58 12.78 0.72 10.35
CA MET A 58 11.87 1.83 10.60
C MET A 58 10.48 1.50 10.06
N CYS A 59 9.44 1.64 10.89
CA CYS A 59 8.03 1.43 10.50
C CYS A 59 7.09 2.55 11.00
N ARG A 60 7.69 3.63 11.52
CA ARG A 60 7.05 4.87 11.99
C ARG A 60 7.81 6.05 11.40
N ASN A 61 7.19 7.21 11.40
CA ASN A 61 7.80 8.45 10.89
C ASN A 61 9.21 8.63 11.46
N GLY A 62 10.19 8.80 10.58
CA GLY A 62 11.60 8.79 10.95
C GLY A 62 12.51 8.89 9.75
N ALA A 63 13.80 9.09 10.02
CA ALA A 63 14.81 9.22 8.99
C ALA A 63 16.15 8.64 9.46
N SER A 64 16.98 8.33 8.48
CA SER A 64 18.36 7.88 8.56
C SER A 64 19.19 8.65 7.52
N SER A 65 20.47 8.29 7.34
CA SER A 65 21.35 8.93 6.35
C SER A 65 20.90 8.71 4.89
N SER A 66 20.25 7.58 4.59
CA SER A 66 19.85 7.19 3.24
C SER A 66 18.35 6.99 3.05
N VAL A 67 17.54 7.02 4.12
CA VAL A 67 16.10 6.80 4.03
C VAL A 67 15.34 7.76 4.94
N CYS A 68 14.24 8.34 4.46
CA CYS A 68 13.23 8.97 5.30
C CYS A 68 11.84 8.41 4.97
N ILE A 69 11.01 8.24 6.00
CA ILE A 69 9.67 7.71 5.87
C ILE A 69 8.69 8.59 6.64
N PHE A 70 7.52 8.85 6.06
CA PHE A 70 6.48 9.63 6.70
C PHE A 70 5.10 9.17 6.26
N THR A 71 4.21 8.96 7.22
CA THR A 71 2.78 8.73 7.00
C THR A 71 1.97 9.72 7.81
N GLN A 72 0.83 10.11 7.25
CA GLN A 72 -0.17 10.94 7.90
C GLN A 72 -1.56 10.36 7.66
N GLN A 73 -2.33 10.26 8.73
CA GLN A 73 -3.74 9.89 8.66
C GLN A 73 -4.54 10.96 7.93
N GLY A 74 -5.37 10.53 6.99
CA GLY A 74 -6.33 11.33 6.27
C GLY A 74 -7.58 11.66 7.08
N ARG A 75 -8.70 11.85 6.37
CA ARG A 75 -10.01 12.18 6.97
C ARG A 75 -11.06 11.09 6.74
N LYS A 76 -10.68 9.95 6.16
CA LYS A 76 -11.58 8.83 5.86
C LYS A 76 -11.83 7.91 7.06
N GLY A 77 -10.96 7.90 8.06
CA GLY A 77 -11.12 7.05 9.23
C GLY A 77 -9.79 6.83 9.94
N THR A 78 -9.60 5.64 10.51
CA THR A 78 -8.30 5.17 11.02
C THR A 78 -7.31 5.09 9.87
N ASN A 79 -6.06 5.49 10.09
CA ASN A 79 -5.02 5.35 9.08
C ASN A 79 -4.86 3.87 8.68
N GLN A 80 -5.13 3.56 7.42
CA GLN A 80 -5.03 2.22 6.88
C GLN A 80 -3.70 1.96 6.18
N ASP A 81 -2.92 3.00 5.88
CA ASP A 81 -1.59 2.88 5.32
C ASP A 81 -0.57 2.31 6.31
N ALA A 82 0.37 1.56 5.76
CA ALA A 82 1.57 1.11 6.44
C ALA A 82 2.79 1.32 5.55
N MET A 83 3.97 1.48 6.17
CA MET A 83 5.23 1.63 5.47
C MET A 83 6.38 1.03 6.28
N VAL A 84 7.42 0.59 5.60
CA VAL A 84 8.65 0.07 6.23
C VAL A 84 9.88 0.48 5.42
N ALA A 85 10.95 0.76 6.15
CA ALA A 85 12.31 0.75 5.63
C ALA A 85 13.15 -0.13 6.54
N TRP A 86 14.02 -0.95 5.97
CA TRP A 86 14.88 -1.86 6.69
C TRP A 86 16.28 -1.79 6.07
N GLN A 87 17.13 -0.99 6.69
CA GLN A 87 18.55 -0.89 6.38
C GLN A 87 19.30 -2.10 6.90
N ASP A 88 20.42 -2.43 6.29
CA ASP A 88 21.20 -3.63 6.60
C ASP A 88 20.35 -4.92 6.53
N TYR A 89 19.41 -4.95 5.59
CA TYR A 89 18.44 -6.02 5.47
C TYR A 89 19.16 -7.35 5.25
N MET A 90 18.70 -8.39 5.96
CA MET A 90 19.36 -9.70 5.99
C MET A 90 20.82 -9.65 6.49
N SER A 91 21.15 -8.66 7.33
CA SER A 91 22.50 -8.44 7.89
C SER A 91 23.53 -8.11 6.81
N ARG A 92 23.11 -7.42 5.74
CA ARG A 92 23.96 -7.02 4.63
C ARG A 92 23.96 -5.50 4.48
N SER A 93 25.11 -4.86 4.68
CA SER A 93 25.24 -3.40 4.69
C SER A 93 24.98 -2.73 3.33
N ASP A 94 25.05 -3.49 2.24
CA ASP A 94 24.74 -3.05 0.88
C ASP A 94 23.25 -3.20 0.53
N THR A 95 22.43 -3.72 1.46
CA THR A 95 21.07 -4.15 1.19
C THR A 95 20.05 -3.35 2.00
N VAL A 96 19.07 -2.76 1.30
CA VAL A 96 17.95 -2.04 1.91
C VAL A 96 16.66 -2.62 1.36
N PHE A 97 15.73 -2.94 2.25
CA PHE A 97 14.35 -3.27 1.89
C PHE A 97 13.44 -2.11 2.28
N CYS A 98 12.54 -1.68 1.40
CA CYS A 98 11.47 -0.77 1.77
C CYS A 98 10.16 -1.14 1.10
N GLY A 99 9.06 -0.63 1.63
CA GLY A 99 7.75 -0.80 1.02
C GLY A 99 6.68 0.09 1.64
N VAL A 100 5.65 0.35 0.87
CA VAL A 100 4.40 1.01 1.30
C VAL A 100 3.22 0.10 0.96
N PHE A 101 2.20 0.16 1.81
CA PHE A 101 1.04 -0.72 1.80
C PHE A 101 -0.17 0.14 2.08
N ASP A 102 -1.02 0.31 1.08
CA ASP A 102 -2.28 1.03 1.17
C ASP A 102 -3.35 0.04 1.60
N GLY A 103 -3.92 0.23 2.79
CA GLY A 103 -4.89 -0.69 3.36
C GLY A 103 -6.31 -0.25 3.06
N HIS A 104 -7.20 -1.20 2.79
CA HIS A 104 -8.60 -0.88 2.53
C HIS A 104 -9.57 -1.92 3.10
N GLY A 105 -10.85 -1.55 3.13
CA GLY A 105 -11.89 -2.34 3.76
C GLY A 105 -11.95 -2.18 5.29
N PRO A 106 -12.88 -2.86 5.97
CA PRO A 106 -13.08 -2.70 7.42
C PRO A 106 -11.82 -2.92 8.28
N TYR A 107 -10.93 -3.81 7.84
CA TYR A 107 -9.72 -4.21 8.56
C TYR A 107 -8.43 -3.95 7.76
N GLY A 108 -8.47 -3.09 6.73
CA GLY A 108 -7.30 -2.76 5.88
C GLY A 108 -6.05 -2.38 6.69
N HIS A 109 -6.20 -1.52 7.69
CA HIS A 109 -5.14 -1.15 8.64
C HIS A 109 -4.50 -2.34 9.40
N LEU A 110 -5.19 -3.46 9.58
CA LEU A 110 -4.62 -4.69 10.15
C LEU A 110 -3.91 -5.51 9.08
N VAL A 111 -4.51 -5.64 7.89
CA VAL A 111 -3.93 -6.35 6.74
C VAL A 111 -2.61 -5.68 6.31
N ALA A 112 -2.62 -4.36 6.08
CA ALA A 112 -1.44 -3.58 5.71
C ALA A 112 -0.29 -3.73 6.71
N ARG A 113 -0.58 -3.62 8.02
CA ARG A 113 0.43 -3.84 9.08
C ARG A 113 0.94 -5.28 9.09
N ARG A 114 0.06 -6.28 8.91
CA ARG A 114 0.45 -7.69 8.91
C ARG A 114 1.31 -8.04 7.70
N VAL A 115 1.07 -7.44 6.54
CA VAL A 115 1.92 -7.57 5.35
C VAL A 115 3.25 -6.87 5.58
N ARG A 116 3.25 -5.60 6.06
CA ARG A 116 4.45 -4.83 6.39
C ARG A 116 5.41 -5.58 7.31
N ASP A 117 4.89 -6.19 8.38
CA ASP A 117 5.68 -6.89 9.38
C ASP A 117 6.03 -8.32 8.93
N SER A 118 5.15 -8.91 8.12
CA SER A 118 5.13 -10.26 7.57
C SER A 118 6.13 -10.59 6.47
N LEU A 119 5.92 -9.86 5.38
CA LEU A 119 6.40 -10.13 4.05
C LEU A 119 7.94 -10.07 3.94
N PRO A 120 8.65 -9.11 4.57
CA PRO A 120 10.11 -9.09 4.49
C PRO A 120 10.72 -10.38 5.06
N SER A 121 10.27 -10.81 6.25
CA SER A 121 10.80 -12.03 6.87
C SER A 121 10.57 -13.28 5.99
N LYS A 122 9.42 -13.39 5.32
CA LYS A 122 9.13 -14.45 4.35
C LYS A 122 10.07 -14.40 3.16
N LEU A 123 10.23 -13.23 2.55
CA LEU A 123 11.13 -12.99 1.43
C LEU A 123 12.57 -13.38 1.78
N ALA A 124 13.07 -12.94 2.93
CA ALA A 124 14.40 -13.31 3.42
C ALA A 124 14.55 -14.82 3.63
N SER A 125 13.54 -15.49 4.18
CA SER A 125 13.57 -16.94 4.44
C SER A 125 13.62 -17.75 3.14
N ILE A 126 12.77 -17.39 2.17
CA ILE A 126 12.69 -18.05 0.87
C ILE A 126 14.00 -17.86 0.11
N TRP A 127 14.49 -16.63 0.04
CA TRP A 127 15.77 -16.32 -0.60
C TRP A 127 16.93 -17.14 -0.01
N LYS A 128 17.03 -17.19 1.32
CA LYS A 128 18.08 -17.98 2.01
C LYS A 128 17.98 -19.47 1.67
N THR A 129 16.77 -19.98 1.53
CA THR A 129 16.54 -21.39 1.19
C THR A 129 16.99 -21.69 -0.24
N LYS A 130 16.62 -20.83 -1.20
CA LYS A 130 17.06 -20.95 -2.59
C LYS A 130 18.59 -20.86 -2.72
N MET A 131 19.22 -19.93 -2.01
CA MET A 131 20.67 -19.80 -2.02
C MET A 131 21.40 -20.99 -1.37
N ARG A 132 20.82 -21.60 -0.35
CA ARG A 132 21.39 -22.81 0.25
C ARG A 132 21.24 -24.04 -0.65
N GLY A 133 20.12 -24.15 -1.38
CA GLY A 133 19.89 -25.23 -2.34
C GLY A 133 20.97 -25.29 -3.42
N ASP A 134 21.39 -24.12 -3.91
CA ASP A 134 22.47 -24.02 -4.89
C ASP A 134 23.83 -24.43 -4.33
N ASN A 135 24.17 -24.02 -3.10
CA ASN A 135 25.43 -24.43 -2.48
C ASN A 135 25.50 -25.95 -2.31
N VAL A 136 24.39 -26.61 -1.95
CA VAL A 136 24.34 -28.08 -1.82
C VAL A 136 24.44 -28.76 -3.19
N LEU A 137 23.80 -28.23 -4.23
CA LEU A 137 23.92 -28.74 -5.59
C LEU A 137 25.33 -28.53 -6.17
N GLN A 138 25.99 -27.42 -5.83
CA GLN A 138 27.36 -27.13 -6.24
C GLN A 138 28.38 -28.01 -5.50
N GLU A 139 28.18 -28.29 -4.21
CA GLU A 139 28.99 -29.25 -3.44
C GLU A 139 28.77 -30.70 -3.92
N ALA A 140 27.54 -31.09 -4.26
CA ALA A 140 27.23 -32.40 -4.83
C ALA A 140 27.75 -32.54 -6.27
N GLY A 141 27.71 -31.46 -7.06
CA GLY A 141 28.27 -31.40 -8.42
C GLY A 141 29.79 -31.48 -8.43
N ALA A 142 30.48 -30.80 -7.50
CA ALA A 142 31.92 -30.93 -7.32
C ALA A 142 32.33 -32.35 -6.88
N ALA A 143 31.52 -33.02 -6.06
CA ALA A 143 31.72 -34.43 -5.70
C ALA A 143 31.48 -35.38 -6.89
N ALA A 144 30.57 -35.05 -7.81
CA ALA A 144 30.30 -35.83 -9.02
C ALA A 144 31.37 -35.63 -10.12
N GLU A 145 31.96 -34.44 -10.24
CA GLU A 145 33.07 -34.20 -11.18
C GLU A 145 34.37 -34.91 -10.78
N LEU A 146 34.57 -35.19 -9.49
CA LEU A 146 35.67 -36.03 -9.01
C LEU A 146 35.51 -37.53 -9.33
N ASP A 147 34.29 -38.02 -9.60
CA ASP A 147 34.05 -39.43 -9.98
C ASP A 147 34.00 -39.66 -11.51
N LEU A 148 33.81 -38.59 -12.29
CA LEU A 148 33.81 -38.65 -13.76
C LEU A 148 35.21 -38.51 -14.37
N ASN A 149 36.12 -37.80 -13.71
CA ASN A 149 37.52 -37.66 -14.18
C ASN A 149 38.40 -38.89 -13.91
N LEU A 150 37.92 -39.90 -13.17
CA LEU A 150 38.66 -41.14 -12.93
C LEU A 150 38.26 -42.29 -13.87
N LYS A 151 37.20 -42.13 -14.68
CA LYS A 151 36.68 -43.19 -15.57
C LYS A 151 36.99 -42.98 -17.06
N TRP A 152 37.51 -41.82 -17.47
CA TRP A 152 37.88 -41.54 -18.86
C TRP A 152 39.35 -41.89 -19.21
N ALA A 153 40.17 -42.32 -18.25
CA ALA A 153 41.59 -42.60 -18.50
C ALA A 153 41.92 -44.03 -18.96
N ASN A 154 40.95 -44.94 -19.13
CA ASN A 154 41.22 -46.33 -19.54
C ASN A 154 40.15 -46.89 -20.50
N SER A 155 40.27 -46.61 -21.80
CA SER A 155 39.93 -47.59 -22.85
C SER A 155 40.51 -47.17 -24.21
N PRO A 156 41.23 -48.05 -24.94
CA PRO A 156 41.83 -47.75 -26.24
C PRO A 156 41.03 -48.37 -27.41
N GLU A 157 40.52 -47.53 -28.32
CA GLU A 157 40.24 -47.86 -29.73
C GLU A 157 39.80 -46.56 -30.43
N ALA A 158 40.70 -45.81 -31.08
CA ALA A 158 41.25 -46.02 -32.43
C ALA A 158 40.20 -45.96 -33.57
N ALA A 159 40.13 -44.77 -34.17
CA ALA A 159 40.00 -44.48 -35.60
C ALA A 159 38.71 -44.90 -36.35
N THR A 160 38.23 -43.99 -37.23
CA THR A 160 38.17 -44.17 -38.70
C THR A 160 37.03 -43.35 -39.37
N LEU A 161 37.40 -42.38 -40.23
CA LEU A 161 36.74 -41.87 -41.48
C LEU A 161 35.29 -41.31 -41.40
N LYS A 162 34.76 -40.46 -42.31
CA LYS A 162 35.15 -39.46 -43.33
C LYS A 162 33.83 -38.79 -43.74
N GLU A 163 33.91 -37.57 -44.23
CA GLU A 163 32.81 -36.76 -44.79
C GLU A 163 32.12 -37.36 -46.03
N ALA A 164 30.83 -37.02 -46.22
CA ALA A 164 30.21 -36.68 -47.52
C ALA A 164 28.85 -35.97 -47.31
N GLY A 165 28.58 -34.92 -48.11
CA GLY A 165 27.34 -34.10 -48.14
C GLY A 165 26.08 -34.85 -48.60
N THR A 166 24.93 -34.23 -48.87
CA THR A 166 24.57 -32.87 -49.29
C THR A 166 23.07 -32.60 -49.01
N ASP A 167 22.67 -31.34 -49.20
CA ASP A 167 21.34 -30.84 -49.63
C ASP A 167 20.23 -30.54 -48.60
N GLU A 168 20.28 -29.29 -48.14
CA GLU A 168 19.24 -28.25 -48.28
C GLU A 168 17.75 -28.62 -48.29
N LYS A 169 17.00 -28.04 -47.34
CA LYS A 169 15.94 -27.08 -47.70
C LYS A 169 15.64 -26.08 -46.59
N SER A 170 15.51 -24.84 -47.04
CA SER A 170 15.34 -23.57 -46.35
C SER A 170 13.92 -23.33 -45.82
N SER A 171 13.84 -22.60 -44.70
CA SER A 171 12.96 -21.43 -44.62
C SER A 171 13.41 -20.52 -43.49
N ASP A 172 13.66 -19.29 -43.90
CA ASP A 172 14.16 -18.16 -43.15
C ASP A 172 13.18 -17.66 -42.09
N ASN A 173 13.73 -17.18 -40.98
CA ASN A 173 13.31 -15.91 -40.37
C ASN A 173 14.46 -15.41 -39.49
N ASN A 174 15.33 -14.61 -40.10
CA ASN A 174 16.31 -13.80 -39.39
C ASN A 174 15.69 -12.43 -39.08
N SER A 175 15.60 -12.07 -37.79
CA SER A 175 15.69 -10.66 -37.40
C SER A 175 16.13 -10.53 -35.95
N LEU A 176 17.44 -10.32 -35.81
CA LEU A 176 18.06 -9.35 -34.89
C LEU A 176 17.69 -9.47 -33.40
N LYS A 177 18.29 -10.46 -32.73
CA LYS A 177 18.69 -10.29 -31.32
C LYS A 177 20.09 -9.69 -31.30
N GLY A 178 20.19 -8.41 -30.96
CA GLY A 178 21.45 -7.86 -30.45
C GLY A 178 21.83 -8.64 -29.20
N GLN A 179 22.80 -9.54 -29.32
CA GLN A 179 23.43 -10.18 -28.18
C GLN A 179 24.28 -9.13 -27.47
N GLU A 180 23.69 -8.43 -26.51
CA GLU A 180 24.49 -7.98 -25.38
C GLU A 180 24.94 -9.25 -24.64
N GLN A 181 26.26 -9.42 -24.49
CA GLN A 181 26.83 -10.44 -23.62
C GLN A 181 26.31 -10.20 -22.20
N PHE A 182 25.29 -10.98 -21.80
CA PHE A 182 24.84 -10.99 -20.43
C PHE A 182 25.87 -11.74 -19.59
N ASP A 183 26.26 -11.11 -18.48
CA ASP A 183 26.98 -11.76 -17.39
C ASP A 183 26.04 -12.80 -16.75
N ASP A 184 26.25 -14.08 -17.09
CA ASP A 184 25.38 -15.21 -16.75
C ASP A 184 25.05 -15.29 -15.25
N GLY A 185 25.95 -14.80 -14.38
CA GLY A 185 25.74 -14.77 -12.92
C GLY A 185 24.70 -13.76 -12.44
N VAL A 186 24.63 -12.58 -13.07
CA VAL A 186 23.70 -11.51 -12.65
C VAL A 186 22.26 -11.85 -13.06
N GLY A 187 22.09 -12.45 -14.23
CA GLY A 187 20.78 -12.95 -14.69
C GLY A 187 20.21 -14.01 -13.75
N MET A 188 21.05 -14.95 -13.31
CA MET A 188 20.64 -15.99 -12.35
C MET A 188 20.24 -15.42 -10.99
N MET A 189 20.94 -14.40 -10.49
CA MET A 189 20.60 -13.75 -9.22
C MET A 189 19.25 -13.03 -9.28
N TYR A 190 18.95 -12.36 -10.40
CA TYR A 190 17.65 -11.75 -10.61
C TYR A 190 16.52 -12.78 -10.62
N GLU A 191 16.66 -13.87 -11.37
CA GLU A 191 15.61 -14.89 -11.44
C GLU A 191 15.31 -15.50 -10.07
N LYS A 192 16.33 -15.74 -9.25
CA LYS A 192 16.11 -16.19 -7.87
C LYS A 192 15.36 -15.16 -7.03
N TRP A 193 15.65 -13.87 -7.21
CA TRP A 193 14.93 -12.81 -6.50
C TRP A 193 13.49 -12.78 -6.99
N ARG A 194 13.28 -12.82 -8.31
CA ARG A 194 11.97 -12.87 -8.95
C ARG A 194 11.13 -14.00 -8.38
N GLU A 195 11.65 -15.21 -8.36
CA GLU A 195 10.98 -16.37 -7.76
C GLU A 195 10.73 -16.19 -6.25
N SER A 196 11.69 -15.63 -5.51
CA SER A 196 11.53 -15.38 -4.08
C SER A 196 10.41 -14.39 -3.80
N PHE A 197 10.25 -13.35 -4.62
CA PHE A 197 9.14 -12.41 -4.54
C PHE A 197 7.81 -13.10 -4.84
N LEU A 198 7.72 -13.88 -5.91
CA LEU A 198 6.50 -14.61 -6.27
C LEU A 198 6.06 -15.55 -5.13
N GLU A 199 6.97 -16.37 -4.61
CA GLU A 199 6.70 -17.32 -3.53
C GLU A 199 6.40 -16.60 -2.20
N ALA A 200 7.10 -15.49 -1.90
CA ALA A 200 6.85 -14.74 -0.67
C ALA A 200 5.49 -14.07 -0.65
N PHE A 201 5.04 -13.54 -1.79
CA PHE A 201 3.72 -12.92 -1.92
C PHE A 201 2.62 -13.99 -1.83
N GLU A 202 2.75 -15.12 -2.53
CA GLU A 202 1.80 -16.24 -2.41
C GLU A 202 1.72 -16.76 -0.96
N ALA A 203 2.87 -16.95 -0.31
CA ALA A 203 2.94 -17.37 1.09
C ALA A 203 2.39 -16.32 2.06
N MET A 204 2.44 -15.04 1.72
CA MET A 204 1.85 -13.96 2.52
C MET A 204 0.33 -13.92 2.38
N ASP A 205 -0.20 -14.04 1.17
CA ASP A 205 -1.64 -14.08 0.94
C ASP A 205 -2.28 -15.34 1.55
N THR A 206 -1.60 -16.48 1.48
CA THR A 206 -2.03 -17.72 2.15
C THR A 206 -2.08 -17.56 3.68
N ASP A 207 -1.09 -16.86 4.26
CA ASP A 207 -1.09 -16.53 5.69
C ASP A 207 -2.27 -15.64 6.08
N LEU A 208 -2.62 -14.65 5.24
CA LEU A 208 -3.77 -13.77 5.47
C LEU A 208 -5.09 -14.55 5.41
N HIS A 209 -5.22 -15.46 4.44
CA HIS A 209 -6.42 -16.29 4.30
C HIS A 209 -6.68 -17.15 5.55
N ARG A 210 -5.60 -17.63 6.18
CA ARG A 210 -5.64 -18.48 7.36
C ARG A 210 -5.53 -17.70 8.66
N HIS A 211 -5.51 -16.36 8.62
CA HIS A 211 -5.28 -15.55 9.81
C HIS A 211 -6.44 -15.71 10.80
N PRO A 212 -6.18 -16.04 12.08
CA PRO A 212 -7.24 -16.40 13.01
C PRO A 212 -8.05 -15.19 13.52
N SER A 213 -7.51 -13.98 13.40
CA SER A 213 -8.03 -12.75 14.03
C SER A 213 -8.30 -11.60 13.07
N ILE A 214 -7.81 -11.65 11.83
CA ILE A 214 -7.96 -10.56 10.86
C ILE A 214 -8.89 -11.08 9.77
N ASP A 215 -10.06 -10.47 9.65
CA ASP A 215 -10.98 -10.77 8.57
C ASP A 215 -10.51 -10.08 7.28
N CYS A 216 -9.98 -10.88 6.37
CA CYS A 216 -9.46 -10.45 5.08
C CYS A 216 -10.47 -10.71 3.94
N PHE A 217 -11.73 -11.05 4.22
CA PHE A 217 -12.69 -11.41 3.18
C PHE A 217 -13.02 -10.21 2.27
N CYS A 218 -13.28 -9.04 2.87
CA CYS A 218 -13.47 -7.76 2.18
C CYS A 218 -12.50 -6.69 2.72
N SER A 219 -11.31 -7.12 3.13
CA SER A 219 -10.23 -6.22 3.55
C SER A 219 -8.95 -6.68 2.90
N GLY A 220 -8.19 -5.71 2.42
CA GLY A 220 -7.01 -5.96 1.63
C GLY A 220 -5.98 -4.87 1.80
N THR A 221 -4.88 -5.04 1.07
CA THR A 221 -3.87 -4.00 0.95
C THR A 221 -3.09 -4.12 -0.35
N THR A 222 -2.62 -3.00 -0.89
CA THR A 222 -1.57 -2.96 -1.90
C THR A 222 -0.22 -3.36 -1.29
N ALA A 223 0.78 -3.55 -2.15
CA ALA A 223 2.17 -3.53 -1.73
C ALA A 223 3.05 -3.15 -2.93
N VAL A 224 3.73 -2.01 -2.83
CA VAL A 224 4.94 -1.78 -3.63
C VAL A 224 6.14 -1.92 -2.69
N THR A 225 7.01 -2.86 -3.02
CA THR A 225 8.19 -3.22 -2.22
C THR A 225 9.43 -3.17 -3.08
N LEU A 226 10.51 -2.64 -2.53
CA LEU A 226 11.78 -2.45 -3.22
C LEU A 226 12.90 -3.06 -2.38
N LEU A 227 13.71 -3.89 -3.03
CA LEU A 227 14.98 -4.38 -2.53
C LEU A 227 16.10 -3.72 -3.33
N LYS A 228 16.92 -2.91 -2.66
CA LYS A 228 18.19 -2.43 -3.19
C LYS A 228 19.30 -3.34 -2.66
N GLN A 229 20.09 -3.93 -3.55
CA GLN A 229 21.29 -4.70 -3.20
C GLN A 229 22.46 -4.23 -4.06
N GLY A 230 23.40 -3.49 -3.47
CA GLY A 230 24.47 -2.86 -4.24
C GLY A 230 23.89 -1.88 -5.27
N GLU A 231 24.15 -2.12 -6.55
CA GLU A 231 23.61 -1.35 -7.69
C GLU A 231 22.30 -1.95 -8.25
N GLU A 232 21.78 -3.03 -7.69
CA GLU A 232 20.59 -3.69 -8.21
C GLU A 232 19.34 -3.26 -7.44
N LEU A 233 18.28 -2.93 -8.16
CA LEU A 233 16.93 -2.76 -7.64
C LEU A 233 16.06 -3.92 -8.12
N VAL A 234 15.37 -4.58 -7.19
CA VAL A 234 14.28 -5.53 -7.48
C VAL A 234 13.02 -5.02 -6.82
N ILE A 235 11.93 -4.89 -7.58
CA ILE A 235 10.70 -4.26 -7.12
C ILE A 235 9.56 -5.24 -7.33
N GLY A 236 8.77 -5.49 -6.29
CA GLY A 236 7.53 -6.27 -6.36
C GLY A 236 6.32 -5.36 -6.12
N ASN A 237 5.41 -5.30 -7.09
CA ASN A 237 4.20 -4.47 -7.03
C ASN A 237 2.91 -5.30 -7.09
N VAL A 238 1.98 -5.04 -6.16
CA VAL A 238 0.56 -5.39 -6.25
C VAL A 238 -0.27 -4.17 -5.90
N GLY A 239 -1.24 -3.82 -6.75
CA GLY A 239 -2.10 -2.66 -6.57
C GLY A 239 -1.62 -1.43 -7.33
N ASP A 240 -2.01 -0.26 -6.85
CA ASP A 240 -1.80 1.05 -7.48
C ASP A 240 -0.97 2.02 -6.65
N SER A 241 -0.37 1.56 -5.55
CA SER A 241 0.79 2.23 -4.98
C SER A 241 1.96 2.18 -5.97
N ARG A 242 2.80 3.21 -5.96
CA ARG A 242 3.77 3.43 -7.04
C ARG A 242 5.18 3.73 -6.52
N ALA A 243 6.17 3.25 -7.27
CA ALA A 243 7.58 3.61 -7.12
C ALA A 243 8.06 4.48 -8.29
N VAL A 244 8.74 5.59 -7.98
CA VAL A 244 9.30 6.53 -8.95
C VAL A 244 10.76 6.82 -8.62
N LEU A 245 11.63 6.72 -9.61
CA LEU A 245 13.04 7.08 -9.55
C LEU A 245 13.24 8.51 -10.01
N ALA A 246 14.04 9.27 -9.27
CA ALA A 246 14.61 10.52 -9.74
C ALA A 246 16.02 10.28 -10.28
N THR A 247 16.25 10.60 -11.56
CA THR A 247 17.56 10.52 -12.21
C THR A 247 17.92 11.87 -12.80
N LEU A 248 19.20 12.21 -12.78
CA LEU A 248 19.70 13.39 -13.50
C LEU A 248 19.51 13.20 -15.01
N SER A 249 19.17 14.29 -15.71
CA SER A 249 19.14 14.33 -17.16
C SER A 249 20.52 14.03 -17.73
N ALA A 250 20.56 13.34 -18.86
CA ALA A 250 21.78 13.15 -19.63
C ALA A 250 22.26 14.47 -20.26
N ASP A 251 21.31 15.32 -20.66
CA ASP A 251 21.58 16.56 -21.38
C ASP A 251 21.84 17.74 -20.43
N ASP A 252 21.34 17.66 -19.19
CA ASP A 252 21.49 18.70 -18.17
C ASP A 252 21.60 18.07 -16.78
N HIS A 253 22.84 18.00 -16.27
CA HIS A 253 23.14 17.46 -14.95
C HIS A 253 22.58 18.28 -13.77
N HIS A 254 21.77 19.31 -14.02
CA HIS A 254 21.06 20.08 -13.00
C HIS A 254 19.55 19.80 -12.96
N THR A 255 18.99 19.09 -13.94
CA THR A 255 17.56 18.74 -13.96
C THR A 255 17.34 17.27 -13.61
N LEU A 256 16.35 17.02 -12.75
CA LEU A 256 15.90 15.68 -12.40
C LEU A 256 14.69 15.30 -13.24
N HIS A 257 14.72 14.09 -13.77
CA HIS A 257 13.61 13.44 -14.45
C HIS A 257 13.02 12.35 -13.57
N ALA A 258 11.68 12.27 -13.59
CA ALA A 258 10.93 11.25 -12.90
C ALA A 258 10.72 10.04 -13.81
N VAL A 259 11.27 8.89 -13.42
CA VAL A 259 11.11 7.61 -14.12
C VAL A 259 10.24 6.70 -13.28
N GLN A 260 9.02 6.43 -13.75
CA GLN A 260 8.11 5.50 -13.07
C GLN A 260 8.64 4.06 -13.19
N LEU A 261 8.83 3.40 -12.05
CA LEU A 261 9.42 2.05 -11.96
C LEU A 261 8.37 0.94 -11.94
N THR A 262 7.12 1.27 -11.60
CA THR A 262 6.00 0.32 -11.46
C THR A 262 4.79 0.80 -12.23
N VAL A 263 4.05 -0.13 -12.83
CA VAL A 263 2.74 0.15 -13.42
C VAL A 263 1.67 0.03 -12.34
N ASP A 264 0.79 1.01 -12.23
CA ASP A 264 -0.38 0.93 -11.34
C ASP A 264 -1.35 -0.12 -11.90
N LEU A 265 -1.58 -1.20 -11.15
CA LEU A 265 -2.29 -2.38 -11.64
C LEU A 265 -3.81 -2.18 -11.61
N LYS A 266 -4.30 -1.25 -12.45
CA LYS A 266 -5.71 -0.90 -12.57
C LYS A 266 -6.52 -1.97 -13.32
N PRO A 267 -7.81 -2.15 -13.01
CA PRO A 267 -8.66 -3.20 -13.61
C PRO A 267 -8.83 -3.13 -15.13
N ASN A 268 -8.72 -1.94 -15.72
CA ASN A 268 -8.87 -1.72 -17.15
C ASN A 268 -7.60 -1.97 -17.97
N LEU A 269 -6.47 -2.30 -17.35
CA LEU A 269 -5.27 -2.73 -18.09
C LEU A 269 -5.59 -4.00 -18.90
N PRO A 270 -5.20 -4.11 -20.18
CA PRO A 270 -5.65 -5.20 -21.05
C PRO A 270 -5.46 -6.61 -20.45
N LYS A 271 -4.28 -6.90 -19.90
CA LYS A 271 -3.97 -8.20 -19.27
C LYS A 271 -4.78 -8.46 -17.99
N GLU A 272 -5.05 -7.40 -17.23
CA GLU A 272 -5.79 -7.50 -15.98
C GLU A 272 -7.29 -7.68 -16.26
N ALA A 273 -7.86 -6.87 -17.14
CA ALA A 273 -9.24 -6.96 -17.60
C ALA A 273 -9.54 -8.33 -18.22
N GLU A 274 -8.67 -8.83 -19.09
CA GLU A 274 -8.82 -10.15 -19.70
C GLU A 274 -8.87 -11.25 -18.63
N ARG A 275 -7.99 -11.20 -17.63
CA ARG A 275 -7.99 -12.15 -16.51
C ARG A 275 -9.28 -12.07 -15.71
N ILE A 276 -9.73 -10.87 -15.35
CA ILE A 276 -10.95 -10.65 -14.57
C ILE A 276 -12.18 -11.20 -15.30
N LEU A 277 -12.32 -10.88 -16.59
CA LEU A 277 -13.43 -11.35 -17.42
C LEU A 277 -13.41 -12.88 -17.58
N LYS A 278 -12.23 -13.49 -17.79
CA LYS A 278 -12.07 -14.95 -17.83
C LYS A 278 -12.50 -15.63 -16.52
N CYS A 279 -12.32 -14.95 -15.39
CA CYS A 279 -12.75 -15.41 -14.08
C CYS A 279 -14.21 -15.01 -13.74
N LYS A 280 -14.98 -14.53 -14.72
CA LYS A 280 -16.38 -14.08 -14.58
C LYS A 280 -16.56 -12.83 -13.70
N GLY A 281 -15.48 -12.18 -13.27
CA GLY A 281 -15.56 -10.85 -12.67
C GLY A 281 -15.97 -9.81 -13.71
N ARG A 282 -16.40 -8.64 -13.24
CA ARG A 282 -16.77 -7.51 -14.12
C ARG A 282 -15.80 -6.35 -13.92
N VAL A 283 -15.57 -5.59 -15.00
CA VAL A 283 -14.73 -4.39 -15.00
C VAL A 283 -15.53 -3.24 -15.60
N PHE A 284 -15.83 -2.24 -14.79
CA PHE A 284 -16.41 -0.97 -15.24
C PHE A 284 -16.21 0.11 -14.17
N ALA A 285 -16.32 1.37 -14.59
CA ALA A 285 -16.28 2.54 -13.71
C ALA A 285 -17.69 2.94 -13.28
N LEU A 286 -17.82 3.61 -12.12
CA LEU A 286 -19.10 4.18 -11.70
C LEU A 286 -19.45 5.38 -12.59
N GLU A 287 -20.75 5.67 -12.73
CA GLU A 287 -21.21 6.82 -13.54
C GLU A 287 -20.67 8.15 -13.01
N ASP A 288 -20.62 8.31 -11.69
CA ASP A 288 -20.07 9.49 -11.02
C ASP A 288 -18.52 9.52 -10.99
N GLU A 289 -17.85 8.42 -11.34
CA GLU A 289 -16.37 8.29 -11.33
C GLU A 289 -15.87 7.56 -12.60
N PRO A 290 -16.09 8.10 -13.81
CA PRO A 290 -15.88 7.37 -15.07
C PRO A 290 -14.41 7.00 -15.34
N GLU A 291 -13.47 7.67 -14.68
CA GLU A 291 -12.03 7.41 -14.80
C GLU A 291 -11.54 6.26 -13.90
N VAL A 292 -12.35 5.81 -12.93
CA VAL A 292 -11.96 4.81 -11.93
C VAL A 292 -12.58 3.47 -12.26
N ALA A 293 -11.87 2.68 -13.07
CA ALA A 293 -12.26 1.29 -13.34
C ALA A 293 -12.16 0.44 -12.06
N ARG A 294 -13.19 -0.37 -11.81
CA ARG A 294 -13.31 -1.22 -10.61
C ARG A 294 -13.56 -2.68 -10.96
N VAL A 295 -13.10 -3.58 -10.10
CA VAL A 295 -13.43 -5.01 -10.10
C VAL A 295 -14.70 -5.23 -9.29
N TRP A 296 -15.66 -5.94 -9.90
CA TRP A 296 -16.94 -6.26 -9.28
C TRP A 296 -17.23 -7.75 -9.31
N LEU A 297 -18.05 -8.20 -8.36
CA LEU A 297 -18.62 -9.54 -8.37
C LEU A 297 -19.49 -9.77 -9.63
N PRO A 298 -19.70 -11.03 -10.06
CA PRO A 298 -20.44 -11.32 -11.29
C PRO A 298 -21.89 -10.83 -11.29
N TYR A 299 -22.54 -10.84 -10.12
CA TYR A 299 -23.97 -10.58 -9.97
C TYR A 299 -24.30 -9.38 -9.06
N ASP A 300 -23.27 -8.78 -8.43
CA ASP A 300 -23.43 -7.69 -7.48
C ASP A 300 -22.44 -6.57 -7.77
N ASP A 301 -22.88 -5.32 -7.74
CA ASP A 301 -22.03 -4.13 -7.80
C ASP A 301 -21.34 -3.89 -6.45
N ALA A 302 -20.66 -4.92 -5.97
CA ALA A 302 -19.85 -4.92 -4.75
C ALA A 302 -18.65 -5.87 -4.92
N PRO A 303 -17.53 -5.66 -4.19
CA PRO A 303 -17.23 -4.48 -3.37
C PRO A 303 -16.80 -3.25 -4.19
N GLY A 304 -16.41 -3.42 -5.47
CA GLY A 304 -15.97 -2.31 -6.32
C GLY A 304 -14.53 -1.89 -6.10
N LEU A 305 -13.58 -2.81 -6.22
CA LEU A 305 -12.17 -2.58 -5.93
C LEU A 305 -11.44 -1.86 -7.08
N ALA A 306 -10.77 -0.74 -6.82
CA ALA A 306 -10.15 0.12 -7.85
C ALA A 306 -8.80 -0.40 -8.41
N MET A 307 -8.44 -1.63 -8.07
CA MET A 307 -7.18 -2.29 -8.42
C MET A 307 -7.41 -3.76 -8.74
N ALA A 308 -6.59 -4.30 -9.64
CA ALA A 308 -6.70 -5.66 -10.15
C ALA A 308 -5.85 -6.68 -9.37
N ARG A 309 -4.95 -6.20 -8.50
CA ARG A 309 -4.11 -7.02 -7.64
C ARG A 309 -4.06 -6.45 -6.23
N ALA A 310 -4.19 -7.30 -5.23
CA ALA A 310 -4.11 -6.94 -3.83
C ALA A 310 -3.86 -8.19 -2.98
N PHE A 311 -3.32 -7.99 -1.78
CA PHE A 311 -3.40 -8.97 -0.70
C PHE A 311 -4.78 -8.90 -0.04
N GLY A 312 -5.29 -10.01 0.49
CA GLY A 312 -6.62 -10.05 1.09
C GLY A 312 -7.74 -9.97 0.04
N ASP A 313 -8.89 -9.38 0.38
CA ASP A 313 -10.10 -9.35 -0.46
C ASP A 313 -10.46 -10.72 -1.05
N PHE A 314 -10.51 -11.73 -0.18
CA PHE A 314 -10.81 -13.11 -0.59
C PHE A 314 -12.17 -13.26 -1.30
N CYS A 315 -13.08 -12.30 -1.13
CA CYS A 315 -14.34 -12.25 -1.87
C CYS A 315 -14.16 -12.07 -3.38
N LEU A 316 -13.03 -11.54 -3.85
CA LEU A 316 -12.76 -11.25 -5.27
C LEU A 316 -11.73 -12.19 -5.92
N LYS A 317 -11.07 -13.06 -5.15
CA LYS A 317 -9.97 -13.91 -5.66
C LYS A 317 -10.43 -14.87 -6.77
N ASP A 318 -11.61 -15.46 -6.60
CA ASP A 318 -12.21 -16.34 -7.62
C ASP A 318 -12.71 -15.59 -8.86
N PHE A 319 -12.71 -14.25 -8.82
CA PHE A 319 -13.21 -13.37 -9.87
C PHE A 319 -12.10 -12.53 -10.51
N GLY A 320 -10.85 -12.98 -10.39
CA GLY A 320 -9.70 -12.46 -11.13
C GLY A 320 -8.84 -11.44 -10.38
N LEU A 321 -9.14 -11.14 -9.12
CA LEU A 321 -8.18 -10.48 -8.23
C LEU A 321 -7.06 -11.47 -7.88
N ILE A 322 -5.80 -11.04 -7.95
CA ILE A 322 -4.65 -11.90 -7.60
C ILE A 322 -3.68 -11.15 -6.67
N SER A 323 -2.91 -11.88 -5.86
CA SER A 323 -1.84 -11.35 -5.01
C SER A 323 -0.44 -11.54 -5.61
N MET A 324 -0.35 -12.07 -6.83
CA MET A 324 0.93 -12.28 -7.50
C MET A 324 1.53 -10.94 -7.98
N PRO A 325 2.75 -10.58 -7.55
CA PRO A 325 3.34 -9.30 -7.89
C PRO A 325 3.78 -9.25 -9.34
N GLU A 326 3.76 -8.05 -9.91
CA GLU A 326 4.67 -7.74 -11.02
C GLU A 326 6.05 -7.48 -10.43
N VAL A 327 7.05 -8.23 -10.88
CA VAL A 327 8.43 -8.10 -10.41
C VAL A 327 9.29 -7.53 -11.51
N THR A 328 9.93 -6.40 -11.23
CA THR A 328 10.84 -5.73 -12.17
C THR A 328 12.23 -5.59 -11.58
N ARG A 329 13.23 -5.47 -12.46
CA ARG A 329 14.62 -5.19 -12.09
C ARG A 329 15.13 -3.97 -12.82
N ARG A 330 15.96 -3.19 -12.11
CA ARG A 330 16.72 -2.09 -12.68
C ARG A 330 18.13 -2.08 -12.09
N LYS A 331 19.14 -1.95 -12.95
CA LYS A 331 20.49 -1.61 -12.53
C LYS A 331 20.59 -0.08 -12.35
N LEU A 332 21.13 0.34 -11.21
CA LEU A 332 21.36 1.73 -10.87
C LEU A 332 22.50 2.31 -11.69
N THR A 333 22.39 3.59 -11.98
CA THR A 333 23.45 4.40 -12.59
C THR A 333 23.92 5.48 -11.61
N PRO A 334 25.12 6.07 -11.82
CA PRO A 334 25.56 7.23 -11.03
C PRO A 334 24.64 8.46 -11.12
N ASN A 335 23.74 8.52 -12.12
CA ASN A 335 22.78 9.61 -12.28
C ASN A 335 21.53 9.41 -11.40
N ASP A 336 21.28 8.19 -10.92
CA ASP A 336 20.09 7.84 -10.14
C ASP A 336 20.22 8.38 -8.70
N GLN A 337 19.42 9.39 -8.33
CA GLN A 337 19.59 10.11 -7.06
C GLN A 337 18.82 9.48 -5.89
N PHE A 338 17.52 9.25 -6.09
CA PHE A 338 16.64 8.71 -5.06
C PHE A 338 15.40 8.03 -5.66
N VAL A 339 14.80 7.12 -4.90
CA VAL A 339 13.53 6.47 -5.24
C VAL A 339 12.47 6.86 -4.22
N VAL A 340 11.27 7.17 -4.68
CA VAL A 340 10.08 7.45 -3.86
C VAL A 340 9.08 6.32 -4.03
N LEU A 341 8.66 5.71 -2.93
CA LEU A 341 7.52 4.80 -2.87
C LEU A 341 6.40 5.51 -2.12
N ALA A 342 5.19 5.55 -2.67
CA ALA A 342 4.05 6.13 -1.97
C ALA A 342 2.71 5.42 -2.29
N THR A 343 1.73 5.60 -1.40
CA THR A 343 0.33 5.17 -1.58
C THR A 343 -0.45 6.14 -2.46
N ASP A 344 -1.66 5.75 -2.87
CA ASP A 344 -2.45 6.53 -3.83
C ASP A 344 -2.80 7.93 -3.30
N GLY A 345 -2.89 8.12 -1.98
CA GLY A 345 -3.08 9.41 -1.34
C GLY A 345 -2.04 10.48 -1.71
N VAL A 346 -0.91 10.09 -2.31
CA VAL A 346 0.04 11.02 -2.96
C VAL A 346 -0.22 11.10 -4.47
N TRP A 347 -0.27 9.97 -5.17
CA TRP A 347 -0.32 9.90 -6.64
C TRP A 347 -1.64 10.38 -7.24
N ASP A 348 -2.72 10.36 -6.47
CA ASP A 348 -4.04 10.84 -6.85
C ASP A 348 -4.13 12.37 -6.99
N VAL A 349 -3.13 13.08 -6.43
CA VAL A 349 -3.11 14.55 -6.33
C VAL A 349 -1.80 15.17 -6.80
N LEU A 350 -0.72 14.42 -6.91
CA LEU A 350 0.57 14.89 -7.40
C LEU A 350 1.09 13.99 -8.54
N SER A 351 1.56 14.62 -9.60
CA SER A 351 2.27 13.97 -10.70
C SER A 351 3.64 13.44 -10.27
N ASN A 352 4.20 12.52 -11.06
CA ASN A 352 5.55 11.99 -10.83
C ASN A 352 6.61 13.11 -10.77
N LYS A 353 6.46 14.13 -11.63
CA LYS A 353 7.35 15.29 -11.67
C LYS A 353 7.23 16.15 -10.41
N GLU A 354 6.01 16.53 -10.01
CA GLU A 354 5.79 17.30 -8.78
C GLU A 354 6.37 16.57 -7.54
N VAL A 355 6.20 15.25 -7.48
CA VAL A 355 6.75 14.43 -6.39
C VAL A 355 8.29 14.52 -6.34
N VAL A 356 8.95 14.37 -7.50
CA VAL A 356 10.41 14.49 -7.59
C VAL A 356 10.87 15.90 -7.23
N ASP A 357 10.19 16.94 -7.72
CA ASP A 357 10.52 18.33 -7.45
C ASP A 357 10.39 18.67 -5.95
N VAL A 358 9.34 18.19 -5.29
CA VAL A 358 9.14 18.41 -3.85
C VAL A 358 10.21 17.69 -3.02
N VAL A 359 10.55 16.44 -3.37
CA VAL A 359 11.59 15.68 -2.65
C VAL A 359 12.98 16.28 -2.89
N HIS A 360 13.25 16.77 -4.09
CA HIS A 360 14.52 17.44 -4.43
C HIS A 360 14.64 18.81 -3.75
N GLY A 361 13.56 19.59 -3.70
CA GLY A 361 13.49 20.91 -3.07
C GLY A 361 13.35 20.89 -1.54
N ALA A 362 13.29 19.72 -0.92
CA ALA A 362 13.16 19.60 0.52
C ALA A 362 14.41 20.15 1.24
N PRO A 363 14.26 20.87 2.39
CA PRO A 363 15.40 21.48 3.08
C PRO A 363 16.49 20.49 3.49
N THR A 364 16.08 19.28 3.88
CA THR A 364 16.99 18.18 4.18
C THR A 364 16.40 16.86 3.69
N ARG A 365 17.28 15.88 3.44
CA ARG A 365 16.88 14.50 3.14
C ARG A 365 15.95 13.92 4.21
N ALA A 366 16.18 14.25 5.49
CA ALA A 366 15.36 13.76 6.59
C ALA A 366 13.91 14.30 6.58
N THR A 367 13.70 15.48 5.99
CA THR A 367 12.38 16.15 5.94
C THR A 367 11.60 15.88 4.66
N ALA A 368 12.20 15.23 3.65
CA ALA A 368 11.63 15.13 2.32
C ALA A 368 10.29 14.37 2.27
N ALA A 369 10.20 13.20 2.92
CA ALA A 369 8.95 12.44 2.97
C ALA A 369 7.81 13.23 3.65
N ARG A 370 8.12 13.99 4.71
CA ARG A 370 7.15 14.88 5.36
C ARG A 370 6.70 16.01 4.44
N ALA A 371 7.65 16.70 3.79
CA ALA A 371 7.35 17.77 2.85
C ALA A 371 6.45 17.29 1.70
N LEU A 372 6.69 16.06 1.22
CA LEU A 372 5.87 15.45 0.20
C LEU A 372 4.44 15.17 0.67
N VAL A 373 4.27 14.58 1.87
CA VAL A 373 2.94 14.36 2.44
C VAL A 373 2.20 15.68 2.70
N GLU A 374 2.88 16.70 3.20
CA GLU A 374 2.29 18.03 3.39
C GLU A 374 1.87 18.68 2.06
N ALA A 375 2.65 18.47 0.98
CA ALA A 375 2.27 18.90 -0.36
C ALA A 375 1.03 18.16 -0.87
N ALA A 376 0.98 16.84 -0.73
CA ALA A 376 -0.17 16.02 -1.12
C ALA A 376 -1.44 16.43 -0.36
N VAL A 377 -1.36 16.60 0.97
CA VAL A 377 -2.50 17.05 1.79
C VAL A 377 -3.02 18.43 1.38
N ARG A 378 -2.12 19.35 0.98
CA ARG A 378 -2.54 20.65 0.41
C ARG A 378 -3.20 20.47 -0.95
N ALA A 379 -2.63 19.64 -1.82
CA ALA A 379 -3.18 19.37 -3.15
C ALA A 379 -4.58 18.74 -3.07
N TRP A 380 -4.84 17.81 -2.13
CA TRP A 380 -6.18 17.28 -1.87
C TRP A 380 -7.21 18.38 -1.56
N ARG A 381 -6.85 19.35 -0.70
CA ARG A 381 -7.75 20.44 -0.31
C ARG A 381 -8.06 21.40 -1.47
N LEU A 382 -7.11 21.55 -2.40
CA LEU A 382 -7.24 22.45 -3.55
C LEU A 382 -7.98 21.77 -4.71
N LYS A 383 -7.57 20.56 -5.10
CA LYS A 383 -8.13 19.82 -6.23
C LYS A 383 -9.51 19.21 -5.90
N TYR A 384 -9.72 18.79 -4.64
CA TYR A 384 -10.93 18.10 -4.21
C TYR A 384 -11.48 18.67 -2.88
N PRO A 385 -11.99 19.92 -2.85
CA PRO A 385 -12.38 20.61 -1.62
C PRO A 385 -13.50 19.93 -0.83
N ASN A 386 -14.34 19.14 -1.51
CA ASN A 386 -15.46 18.42 -0.91
C ASN A 386 -15.12 16.95 -0.58
N SER A 387 -13.95 16.46 -0.99
CA SER A 387 -13.50 15.09 -0.73
C SER A 387 -12.74 15.01 0.59
N LYS A 388 -12.81 13.85 1.23
CA LYS A 388 -11.96 13.55 2.38
C LYS A 388 -10.56 13.24 1.87
N VAL A 389 -9.57 13.97 2.39
CA VAL A 389 -8.14 13.69 2.20
C VAL A 389 -7.88 12.23 2.55
N ASP A 390 -7.14 11.53 1.70
CA ASP A 390 -6.76 10.14 1.95
C ASP A 390 -5.66 10.00 3.00
N ASP A 391 -5.41 8.77 3.42
CA ASP A 391 -4.15 8.46 4.09
C ASP A 391 -2.99 8.66 3.10
N CYS A 392 -1.87 9.19 3.59
CA CYS A 392 -0.66 9.31 2.78
C CYS A 392 0.48 8.58 3.47
N ALA A 393 1.20 7.72 2.76
CA ALA A 393 2.45 7.13 3.21
C ALA A 393 3.53 7.25 2.14
N VAL A 394 4.73 7.64 2.56
CA VAL A 394 5.87 7.91 1.69
C VAL A 394 7.13 7.27 2.28
N VAL A 395 7.92 6.64 1.42
CA VAL A 395 9.32 6.27 1.66
C VAL A 395 10.20 6.91 0.60
N CYS A 396 11.17 7.73 1.01
CA CYS A 396 12.23 8.22 0.12
C CYS A 396 13.55 7.51 0.44
N LEU A 397 14.10 6.80 -0.54
CA LEU A 397 15.39 6.10 -0.49
C LEU A 397 16.42 6.86 -1.33
N TYR A 398 17.39 7.49 -0.69
CA TYR A 398 18.53 8.12 -1.35
C TYR A 398 19.61 7.08 -1.69
N LEU A 399 20.07 7.08 -2.93
CA LEU A 399 20.92 6.04 -3.49
C LEU A 399 22.42 6.31 -3.26
N HIS A 400 22.78 7.58 -3.08
CA HIS A 400 24.14 8.02 -2.78
C HIS A 400 24.27 8.53 -1.34
N PRO A 401 25.44 8.40 -0.70
CA PRO A 401 25.73 9.04 0.57
C PRO A 401 25.46 10.54 0.51
N SER A 402 25.13 11.15 1.64
CA SER A 402 25.06 12.61 1.70
C SER A 402 26.46 13.18 1.51
N ASN A 403 26.66 14.04 0.50
CA ASN A 403 27.90 14.82 0.35
C ASN A 403 28.01 15.93 1.40
N ALA A 404 27.08 16.03 2.35
CA ALA A 404 27.18 16.95 3.47
C ALA A 404 28.33 16.54 4.38
N LYS A 405 29.29 17.46 4.58
CA LYS A 405 30.28 17.33 5.66
C LYS A 405 29.53 17.06 6.97
N PRO A 406 30.02 16.16 7.84
CA PRO A 406 29.38 15.91 9.12
C PRO A 406 29.29 17.24 9.88
N GLU A 407 28.07 17.68 10.17
CA GLU A 407 27.87 18.80 11.08
C GLU A 407 28.48 18.42 12.42
N ARG A 408 29.39 19.29 12.91
CA ARG A 408 30.02 19.16 14.21
C ARG A 408 28.92 18.96 15.25
N GLY A 409 29.08 17.92 16.07
CA GLY A 409 28.05 17.41 16.96
C GLY A 409 27.31 18.47 17.76
N VAL A 410 25.99 18.28 17.85
CA VAL A 410 25.16 18.88 18.89
C VAL A 410 25.80 18.54 20.25
N PRO A 411 26.10 19.53 21.12
CA PRO A 411 26.65 19.24 22.43
C PRO A 411 25.69 18.34 23.21
N ARG A 412 26.20 17.18 23.63
CA ARG A 412 25.57 16.32 24.61
C ARG A 412 25.54 17.08 25.94
N CYS A 413 24.36 17.49 26.40
CA CYS A 413 24.20 17.99 27.76
C CYS A 413 24.35 16.81 28.73
N GLU A 414 25.54 16.68 29.32
CA GLU A 414 25.76 15.91 30.54
C GLU A 414 25.26 16.72 31.75
N PRO A 415 24.67 16.09 32.77
CA PRO A 415 24.13 16.79 33.94
C PRO A 415 25.27 17.25 34.86
N GLY A 416 25.50 18.56 34.87
CA GLY A 416 26.42 19.22 35.79
C GLY A 416 25.83 19.29 37.21
N SER A 417 26.50 18.61 38.13
CA SER A 417 26.40 18.74 39.57
C SER A 417 26.74 20.16 40.05
N THR A 418 25.91 20.76 40.90
CA THR A 418 26.34 21.82 41.82
C THR A 418 25.67 21.67 43.19
N GLU A 419 26.50 21.41 44.20
CA GLU A 419 26.20 21.59 45.61
C GLU A 419 26.35 23.07 46.01
N GLY A 420 25.38 23.57 46.78
CA GLY A 420 25.56 24.38 48.00
C GLY A 420 26.12 25.81 47.92
N ALA A 421 25.27 26.81 48.21
CA ALA A 421 25.41 27.68 49.39
C ALA A 421 24.23 28.68 49.55
N HIS A 422 23.77 28.80 50.81
CA HIS A 422 22.76 29.71 51.40
C HIS A 422 23.00 31.21 51.10
N VAL A 423 22.01 32.14 51.13
CA VAL A 423 21.36 32.73 52.33
C VAL A 423 20.09 33.55 51.94
N GLU A 424 19.04 33.40 52.77
CA GLU A 424 17.87 34.25 53.19
C GLU A 424 17.41 35.48 52.35
N GLY A 425 16.12 35.83 52.21
CA GLY A 425 14.86 35.37 52.82
C GLY A 425 13.66 36.20 52.30
N GLY A 426 12.42 35.75 52.55
CA GLY A 426 11.18 36.50 52.26
C GLY A 426 10.01 35.64 51.75
N GLN A 427 8.99 35.47 52.59
CA GLN A 427 7.76 34.66 52.44
C GLN A 427 6.83 35.23 51.32
N CYS A 428 5.85 34.57 50.70
CA CYS A 428 4.79 33.67 51.20
C CYS A 428 4.18 32.76 50.09
N GLU A 429 3.77 31.57 50.51
CA GLU A 429 2.55 30.76 50.18
C GLU A 429 1.99 30.67 48.75
N HIS A 430 2.05 29.46 48.16
CA HIS A 430 0.87 28.58 47.96
C HIS A 430 1.31 27.21 47.36
N SER A 431 0.91 26.13 48.00
CA SER A 431 1.13 24.74 47.57
C SER A 431 -0.14 24.11 46.94
N PRO A 432 0.02 23.01 46.19
CA PRO A 432 -0.89 22.60 45.11
C PRO A 432 -1.70 21.35 45.44
N GLU A 433 -2.82 21.13 44.74
CA GLU A 433 -3.49 19.82 44.77
C GLU A 433 -3.92 19.35 43.36
N ARG A 434 -3.43 18.15 43.03
CA ARG A 434 -3.95 17.20 42.04
C ARG A 434 -5.30 16.66 42.53
N GLU A 435 -6.23 16.33 41.63
CA GLU A 435 -7.12 15.15 41.75
C GLU A 435 -7.50 14.70 40.33
N GLU A 436 -7.16 13.49 39.87
CA GLU A 436 -7.78 12.17 40.11
C GLU A 436 -9.17 11.96 39.46
N TYR A 437 -9.21 10.99 38.54
CA TYR A 437 -10.39 10.46 37.86
C TYR A 437 -11.17 9.51 38.77
N LYS A 438 -12.51 9.61 38.79
CA LYS A 438 -13.39 8.51 39.19
C LYS A 438 -14.64 8.38 38.33
N ASP A 439 -15.01 7.11 38.26
CA ASP A 439 -16.03 6.35 37.54
C ASP A 439 -17.46 6.52 38.10
N GLY A 440 -18.49 6.18 37.30
CA GLY A 440 -19.73 5.60 37.83
C GLY A 440 -21.09 6.23 37.48
N THR A 441 -21.86 5.49 36.66
CA THR A 441 -23.30 5.14 36.80
C THR A 441 -24.46 6.03 36.27
N MET A 442 -25.49 5.29 35.80
CA MET A 442 -26.69 5.61 35.00
C MET A 442 -27.91 6.13 35.80
N GLU A 443 -28.99 6.41 35.02
CA GLU A 443 -30.44 6.55 35.34
C GLU A 443 -30.95 8.01 35.44
N ASP A 444 -32.12 8.44 34.94
CA ASP A 444 -33.18 7.94 34.04
C ASP A 444 -34.18 9.12 33.78
N ALA A 445 -35.08 9.01 32.79
CA ALA A 445 -36.34 9.79 32.60
C ALA A 445 -36.27 11.33 32.33
N SER A 446 -37.18 12.03 31.63
CA SER A 446 -38.39 11.75 30.84
C SER A 446 -38.88 13.03 30.14
N PHE A 447 -39.48 12.88 28.95
CA PHE A 447 -40.66 13.57 28.39
C PHE A 447 -41.02 15.05 28.74
N GLY A 448 -41.29 15.86 27.70
CA GLY A 448 -42.07 17.09 27.81
C GLY A 448 -42.33 17.81 26.49
N ARG A 449 -43.54 17.64 25.93
CA ARG A 449 -44.11 18.31 24.74
C ARG A 449 -44.39 19.80 25.00
N SER A 450 -44.35 20.66 23.97
CA SER A 450 -45.57 21.16 23.28
C SER A 450 -45.38 22.51 22.56
N ASN A 451 -46.18 22.66 21.50
CA ASN A 451 -46.39 23.73 20.53
C ASN A 451 -46.78 25.12 21.06
N THR A 452 -46.56 26.18 20.25
CA THR A 452 -47.56 27.16 19.72
C THR A 452 -46.86 28.21 18.82
N LEU A 453 -47.19 28.36 17.51
CA LEU A 453 -48.19 29.25 16.87
C LEU A 453 -48.07 30.73 17.32
N ARG A 454 -48.01 31.77 16.47
CA ARG A 454 -48.93 32.12 15.37
C ARG A 454 -48.40 33.31 14.55
N ALA A 455 -48.82 33.36 13.28
CA ALA A 455 -48.56 34.38 12.25
C ALA A 455 -49.43 35.65 12.35
N VAL A 456 -49.06 36.70 11.61
CA VAL A 456 -49.97 37.72 11.05
C VAL A 456 -49.43 38.31 9.73
N ASN A 457 -50.28 38.23 8.68
CA ASN A 457 -50.57 39.10 7.52
C ASN A 457 -49.46 40.02 6.94
N GLY A 458 -49.27 40.20 5.62
CA GLY A 458 -50.13 40.01 4.45
C GLY A 458 -50.11 41.30 3.59
N GLY A 459 -49.81 41.21 2.28
CA GLY A 459 -49.93 42.33 1.33
C GLY A 459 -49.12 42.16 0.04
N VAL A 460 -49.82 42.01 -1.09
CA VAL A 460 -49.31 41.90 -2.48
C VAL A 460 -49.88 43.06 -3.30
N LEU A 461 -49.12 43.63 -4.27
CA LEU A 461 -49.51 43.92 -5.68
C LEU A 461 -48.49 44.84 -6.42
N LEU A 462 -47.94 44.33 -7.53
CA LEU A 462 -47.60 44.90 -8.88
C LEU A 462 -46.79 46.23 -8.99
N SER A 463 -45.81 46.44 -9.90
CA SER A 463 -45.76 46.19 -11.36
C SER A 463 -44.32 46.41 -11.92
N ASP A 464 -43.99 45.77 -13.05
CA ASP A 464 -42.78 45.89 -13.93
C ASP A 464 -42.76 47.18 -14.81
N PRO A 465 -41.78 47.51 -15.71
CA PRO A 465 -40.41 46.99 -15.99
C PRO A 465 -39.31 48.06 -16.41
N ASN A 466 -38.08 47.55 -16.68
CA ASN A 466 -37.06 47.97 -17.70
C ASN A 466 -36.02 49.10 -17.39
N GLU A 467 -34.70 48.79 -17.41
CA GLU A 467 -33.66 49.31 -18.36
C GLU A 467 -32.17 49.02 -17.99
N GLN A 468 -31.50 48.34 -18.93
CA GLN A 468 -30.13 48.49 -19.51
C GLN A 468 -28.83 48.74 -18.70
N LYS A 469 -27.92 47.75 -18.84
CA LYS A 469 -26.49 47.75 -19.30
C LYS A 469 -25.57 48.96 -19.02
N GLN A 470 -24.40 48.67 -18.41
CA GLN A 470 -23.10 49.11 -18.95
C GLN A 470 -21.92 48.21 -18.53
N THR A 471 -21.12 47.85 -19.54
CA THR A 471 -19.84 47.12 -19.51
C THR A 471 -18.66 48.09 -19.38
N MET A 472 -17.58 47.69 -18.71
CA MET A 472 -16.28 48.37 -18.79
C MET A 472 -15.14 47.36 -18.89
N GLU A 473 -14.45 47.38 -20.03
CA GLU A 473 -13.16 46.75 -20.31
C GLU A 473 -12.02 47.60 -19.69
N LEU A 474 -10.94 46.95 -19.24
CA LEU A 474 -9.67 47.62 -18.97
C LEU A 474 -8.51 46.85 -19.61
N GLN A 475 -7.87 47.51 -20.57
CA GLN A 475 -6.61 47.15 -21.20
C GLN A 475 -5.44 47.44 -20.25
N VAL A 476 -4.42 46.58 -20.24
CA VAL A 476 -3.11 46.88 -19.61
C VAL A 476 -2.00 46.75 -20.66
N GLN A 477 -1.29 47.86 -20.85
CA GLN A 477 -0.14 48.02 -21.73
C GLN A 477 1.14 47.47 -21.08
N THR A 478 1.96 46.81 -21.91
CA THR A 478 3.31 46.33 -21.61
C THR A 478 4.34 47.46 -21.61
N ARG A 479 5.25 47.48 -20.63
CA ARG A 479 6.51 48.24 -20.69
C ARG A 479 7.63 47.48 -19.95
N ALA A 480 8.74 47.25 -20.64
CA ALA A 480 9.97 46.66 -20.09
C ALA A 480 10.77 47.67 -19.25
N PRO A 481 11.63 47.18 -18.34
CA PRO A 481 12.97 47.77 -18.21
C PRO A 481 14.11 46.76 -17.99
N THR A 482 15.31 47.34 -18.09
CA THR A 482 16.68 46.83 -18.24
C THR A 482 17.36 46.28 -16.98
N ALA A 483 18.47 45.55 -17.20
CA ALA A 483 19.32 44.83 -16.24
C ALA A 483 20.06 45.68 -15.18
N ALA A 484 20.29 45.10 -13.99
CA ALA A 484 21.52 45.21 -13.17
C ALA A 484 21.52 44.20 -11.99
N GLU A 485 22.73 43.94 -11.49
CA GLU A 485 23.26 42.83 -10.68
C GLU A 485 22.72 42.57 -9.24
N GLY A 486 22.79 41.30 -8.83
CA GLY A 486 23.37 40.84 -7.55
C GLY A 486 22.54 40.94 -6.25
N SER A 487 21.93 39.84 -5.80
CA SER A 487 21.85 39.44 -4.37
C SER A 487 21.14 38.08 -4.21
N HIS A 488 21.70 37.20 -3.37
CA HIS A 488 21.10 35.93 -2.97
C HIS A 488 19.78 36.16 -2.22
N SER A 489 18.67 35.66 -2.78
CA SER A 489 17.36 35.68 -2.12
C SER A 489 16.81 34.26 -1.97
N VAL A 490 16.47 33.92 -0.73
CA VAL A 490 15.85 32.66 -0.31
C VAL A 490 14.47 32.58 -0.95
N ARG A 491 14.27 31.67 -1.91
CA ARG A 491 12.95 31.44 -2.51
C ARG A 491 12.06 30.71 -1.51
N SER A 492 10.88 31.28 -1.27
CA SER A 492 9.79 30.67 -0.52
C SER A 492 9.16 29.55 -1.35
N ILE A 493 8.72 28.48 -0.69
CA ILE A 493 8.06 27.29 -1.26
C ILE A 493 6.79 27.63 -2.09
N GLY A 494 6.31 28.89 -2.05
CA GLY A 494 5.12 29.36 -2.76
C GLY A 494 5.28 29.68 -4.24
N ASP A 495 6.51 29.84 -4.76
CA ASP A 495 6.72 30.45 -6.10
C ASP A 495 7.03 29.44 -7.23
N CYS A 496 6.98 28.13 -6.97
CA CYS A 496 7.34 27.10 -7.96
C CYS A 496 6.18 26.59 -8.83
N LEU A 497 5.04 27.27 -8.86
CA LEU A 497 3.87 26.87 -9.66
C LEU A 497 3.50 27.97 -10.67
N SER A 498 4.27 28.08 -11.75
CA SER A 498 3.81 28.71 -13.00
C SER A 498 4.53 28.08 -14.19
N THR A 499 3.74 27.73 -15.19
CA THR A 499 3.96 26.74 -16.25
C THR A 499 4.90 27.17 -17.38
N ALA A 500 5.45 26.18 -18.09
CA ALA A 500 5.65 26.22 -19.53
C ALA A 500 5.34 24.81 -20.08
N ASP A 501 4.53 24.78 -21.13
CA ASP A 501 3.98 23.62 -21.80
C ASP A 501 5.04 22.63 -22.28
N ASP A 502 4.76 21.33 -22.18
CA ASP A 502 5.06 20.31 -23.20
C ASP A 502 4.34 18.98 -22.84
N ASP A 503 3.43 18.57 -23.73
CA ASP A 503 2.71 17.29 -23.86
C ASP A 503 2.27 16.56 -22.57
N GLU A 504 1.22 17.09 -21.95
CA GLU A 504 0.56 16.54 -20.78
C GLU A 504 -0.71 15.75 -21.15
N TRP A 505 -0.73 14.45 -20.84
CA TRP A 505 -1.98 13.68 -20.73
C TRP A 505 -2.70 14.09 -19.45
N SER A 506 -3.43 15.20 -19.50
CA SER A 506 -4.32 15.67 -18.44
C SER A 506 -5.72 15.11 -18.64
N ALA A 507 -6.08 14.09 -17.87
CA ALA A 507 -7.47 13.85 -17.50
C ALA A 507 -7.62 14.37 -16.07
N LEU A 508 -8.41 15.43 -15.87
CA LEU A 508 -9.05 15.78 -14.60
C LEU A 508 -9.86 17.08 -14.74
N GLU A 509 -11.18 16.96 -14.82
CA GLU A 509 -12.09 17.91 -14.18
C GLU A 509 -13.36 17.17 -13.71
N GLY A 510 -13.60 17.15 -12.40
CA GLY A 510 -14.94 16.96 -11.84
C GLY A 510 -15.27 15.62 -11.16
N VAL A 511 -15.63 15.74 -9.88
CA VAL A 511 -16.56 14.89 -9.10
C VAL A 511 -15.98 13.65 -8.34
N VAL A 512 -15.84 13.89 -7.02
CA VAL A 512 -16.12 13.03 -5.84
C VAL A 512 -15.58 11.59 -5.85
N ARG A 513 -14.42 11.40 -5.20
CA ARG A 513 -13.90 10.09 -4.77
C ARG A 513 -14.48 9.69 -3.42
N VAL A 514 -15.42 8.74 -3.40
CA VAL A 514 -15.82 8.06 -2.17
C VAL A 514 -15.51 6.58 -2.32
N ASN A 515 -14.47 6.11 -1.63
CA ASN A 515 -14.39 4.72 -1.20
C ASN A 515 -15.58 4.46 -0.26
N SER A 516 -16.73 4.17 -0.86
CA SER A 516 -17.97 3.88 -0.17
C SER A 516 -17.89 2.43 0.29
N LEU A 517 -17.45 2.25 1.54
CA LEU A 517 -17.85 1.09 2.33
C LEU A 517 -19.38 1.07 2.34
N LEU A 518 -19.98 0.20 1.53
CA LEU A 518 -21.38 -0.14 1.67
C LEU A 518 -21.59 -0.72 3.07
N ASN A 519 -22.31 0.02 3.92
CA ASN A 519 -22.89 -0.55 5.13
C ASN A 519 -23.84 -1.67 4.71
N LEU A 520 -23.41 -2.92 4.88
CA LEU A 520 -24.28 -4.08 4.71
C LEU A 520 -25.49 -3.96 5.65
N PRO A 521 -26.73 -4.18 5.16
CA PRO A 521 -27.88 -4.25 6.03
C PRO A 521 -27.73 -5.46 6.97
N ARG A 522 -27.73 -5.18 8.29
CA ARG A 522 -27.83 -6.22 9.32
C ARG A 522 -29.19 -6.91 9.17
N PHE A 523 -29.20 -8.15 8.72
CA PHE A 523 -30.36 -9.02 8.88
C PHE A 523 -30.59 -9.28 10.37
N LEU A 524 -31.50 -8.53 10.99
CA LEU A 524 -32.10 -8.90 12.26
C LEU A 524 -33.07 -10.06 11.99
N LYS A 525 -32.70 -11.25 12.50
CA LYS A 525 -33.61 -12.38 12.61
C LYS A 525 -34.73 -12.02 13.59
N GLY A 526 -35.95 -11.95 13.06
CA GLY A 526 -37.18 -12.13 13.81
C GLY A 526 -37.99 -10.86 13.98
N ASP A 527 -39.03 -10.71 13.16
CA ASP A 527 -40.35 -10.60 13.79
C ASP A 527 -41.47 -11.21 12.94
N LYS A 528 -42.47 -11.70 13.65
CA LYS A 528 -43.49 -12.65 13.21
C LYS A 528 -44.66 -11.94 12.52
N ARG A 529 -45.20 -12.61 11.50
CA ARG A 529 -46.61 -12.64 11.02
C ARG A 529 -47.38 -11.31 10.91
N ALA A 530 -47.78 -10.98 9.68
CA ALA A 530 -49.12 -10.47 9.40
C ALA A 530 -49.66 -11.07 8.08
N SER A 531 -50.86 -11.63 8.17
CA SER A 531 -51.65 -12.28 7.10
C SER A 531 -52.36 -11.28 6.17
N PRO A 532 -52.79 -11.68 4.95
CA PRO A 532 -53.37 -10.78 3.97
C PRO A 532 -54.86 -10.55 4.23
N SER A 533 -55.32 -9.29 4.20
CA SER A 533 -56.74 -8.94 4.17
C SER A 533 -57.22 -8.74 2.73
N LYS A 534 -58.15 -9.60 2.29
CA LYS A 534 -59.13 -9.28 1.24
C LYS A 534 -60.25 -8.44 1.87
N THR A 535 -60.68 -7.35 1.21
CA THR A 535 -62.05 -7.11 0.68
C THR A 535 -62.30 -5.65 0.32
N ALA A 536 -62.90 -5.47 -0.87
CA ALA A 536 -63.92 -4.48 -1.27
C ALA A 536 -63.65 -2.97 -1.15
N ASN A 537 -63.42 -2.30 -2.29
CA ASN A 537 -64.47 -1.65 -3.09
C ASN A 537 -63.96 -1.37 -4.51
#